data_AF-A0A285EKH0-F1
#
_entry.id   AF-A0A285EKH0-F1
#
_cell.length_a   1.000
_cell.length_b   1.000
_cell.length_c   1.000
_cell.angle_alpha   90.00
_cell.angle_beta   90.00
_cell.angle_gamma   90.00
#
_symmetry.space_group_name_H-M   'P 1'
#
loop_
_entity.id
_entity.type
_entity.pdbx_description
1 polymer ?
#
loop_
_entity_poly.entity_id
_entity_poly.type
_entity_poly.pdbx_seq_one_letter_code
_entity_poly.pdbx_strand_id
1 'polypeptide(L)'
;MGAAVGAAALVSSRFLPMGFALGPSLRGNRLRRALEGQATVDASWAMAARGDGRYDREYLFGHSGIQYVLWVLGTVVGVFVPALDTRALGLDAVFPAFFLAILVAEVRDRLRLGVAVAGAAAALALVPVAPPGLPVLVAGAAALIGLRVPR
;
A
#
# COMPACT_ATOMS: atom_id res chain seq x y z
N MET A 1 0.95 -22.72 -9.08
CA MET A 1 2.05 -21.74 -9.01
C MET A 1 1.77 -20.50 -9.87
N GLY A 2 1.50 -20.62 -11.17
CA GLY A 2 1.26 -19.47 -12.05
C GLY A 2 0.13 -18.51 -11.59
N ALA A 3 -1.01 -19.04 -11.15
CA ALA A 3 -2.11 -18.20 -10.63
C ALA A 3 -1.75 -17.44 -9.35
N ALA A 4 -1.00 -18.07 -8.44
CA ALA A 4 -0.55 -17.43 -7.20
C ALA A 4 0.51 -16.33 -7.46
N VAL A 5 1.43 -16.58 -8.39
CA VAL A 5 2.42 -15.59 -8.83
C VAL A 5 1.73 -14.41 -9.52
N GLY A 6 0.75 -14.69 -10.39
CA GLY A 6 -0.06 -13.66 -11.05
C GLY A 6 -0.81 -12.79 -10.04
N ALA A 7 -1.50 -13.42 -9.09
CA ALA A 7 -2.19 -12.70 -8.01
C ALA A 7 -1.22 -11.86 -7.16
N ALA A 8 -0.08 -12.41 -6.76
CA ALA A 8 0.93 -11.69 -6.01
C ALA A 8 1.49 -10.49 -6.80
N ALA A 9 1.73 -10.65 -8.10
CA ALA A 9 2.18 -9.58 -8.99
C ALA A 9 1.11 -8.47 -9.13
N LEU A 10 -0.16 -8.85 -9.30
CA LEU A 10 -1.28 -7.90 -9.36
C LEU A 10 -1.41 -7.11 -8.05
N VAL A 11 -1.30 -7.76 -6.90
CA VAL A 11 -1.33 -7.07 -5.59
C VAL A 11 -0.11 -6.16 -5.43
N SER A 12 1.06 -6.59 -5.88
CA SER A 12 2.32 -5.83 -5.77
C SER A 12 2.40 -4.65 -6.73
N SER A 13 1.61 -4.65 -7.80
CA SER A 13 1.57 -3.55 -8.77
C SER A 13 1.26 -2.19 -8.15
N ARG A 14 0.60 -2.15 -6.97
CA ARG A 14 0.34 -0.92 -6.21
C ARG A 14 1.62 -0.16 -5.83
N PHE A 15 2.75 -0.86 -5.73
CA PHE A 15 4.04 -0.24 -5.45
C PHE A 15 4.63 0.48 -6.67
N LEU A 16 4.12 0.26 -7.89
CA LEU A 16 4.62 0.93 -9.09
C LEU A 16 4.34 2.45 -9.06
N PRO A 17 3.09 2.93 -8.86
CA PRO A 17 2.82 4.36 -8.66
C PRO A 17 3.61 4.97 -7.50
N MET A 18 3.71 4.25 -6.37
CA MET A 18 4.46 4.70 -5.19
C MET A 18 5.96 4.88 -5.51
N GLY A 19 6.52 3.94 -6.25
CA GLY A 19 7.91 3.98 -6.71
C GLY A 19 8.15 5.12 -7.71
N PHE A 20 7.20 5.42 -8.60
CA PHE A 20 7.30 6.58 -9.50
C PHE A 20 7.30 7.91 -8.74
N ALA A 21 6.45 8.04 -7.73
CA ALA A 21 6.39 9.26 -6.90
C ALA A 21 7.63 9.41 -6.00
N LEU A 22 8.16 8.30 -5.47
CA LEU A 22 9.37 8.31 -4.64
C LEU A 22 10.64 8.50 -5.47
N GLY A 23 10.63 8.05 -6.73
CA GLY A 23 11.77 7.95 -7.63
C GLY A 23 12.66 9.21 -7.74
N PRO A 24 12.09 10.43 -7.82
CA PRO A 24 12.86 11.70 -7.82
C PRO A 24 13.60 11.99 -6.51
N SER A 25 13.15 11.42 -5.39
CA SER A 25 13.77 11.59 -4.07
C SER A 25 14.89 10.57 -3.80
N LEU A 26 15.03 9.52 -4.63
CA LEU A 26 16.07 8.49 -4.52
C LEU A 26 17.40 8.95 -5.13
N ARG A 27 18.54 8.41 -4.66
CA ARG A 27 19.89 8.89 -5.04
C ARG A 27 20.76 7.76 -5.59
N GLY A 28 21.70 8.12 -6.45
CA GLY A 28 22.72 7.20 -6.99
C GLY A 28 22.29 6.41 -8.23
N ASN A 29 23.02 5.33 -8.50
CA ASN A 29 22.85 4.52 -9.72
C ASN A 29 21.57 3.66 -9.68
N ARG A 30 21.23 3.01 -10.81
CA ARG A 30 20.01 2.19 -10.94
C ARG A 30 19.89 1.08 -9.90
N LEU A 31 20.99 0.42 -9.57
CA LEU A 31 21.03 -0.65 -8.55
C LEU A 31 20.75 -0.10 -7.16
N ARG A 32 21.38 1.02 -6.79
CA ARG A 32 21.14 1.68 -5.51
C ARG A 32 19.68 2.14 -5.40
N ARG A 33 19.10 2.70 -6.47
CA ARG A 33 17.69 3.08 -6.50
C ARG A 33 16.75 1.88 -6.37
N ALA A 34 17.11 0.73 -6.96
CA ALA A 34 16.34 -0.51 -6.83
C ALA A 34 16.37 -1.05 -5.39
N LEU A 35 17.55 -1.00 -4.73
CA LEU A 35 17.70 -1.36 -3.32
C LEU A 35 16.94 -0.40 -2.41
N GLU A 36 17.08 0.92 -2.62
CA GLU A 36 16.35 1.94 -1.88
C GLU A 36 14.82 1.78 -2.05
N GLY A 37 14.37 1.34 -3.22
CA GLY A 37 12.95 1.05 -3.51
C GLY A 37 12.36 -0.07 -2.65
N GLN A 38 13.17 -1.01 -2.13
CA GLN A 38 12.69 -2.07 -1.24
C GLN A 38 12.15 -1.54 0.09
N ALA A 39 12.52 -0.32 0.49
CA ALA A 39 12.00 0.33 1.68
C ALA A 39 10.60 0.94 1.48
N THR A 40 9.98 0.77 0.31
CA THR A 40 8.63 1.28 0.03
C THR A 40 7.60 0.40 0.72
N VAL A 41 7.12 0.85 1.87
CA VAL A 41 6.04 0.24 2.63
C VAL A 41 4.92 1.26 2.79
N ASP A 42 3.66 0.84 2.64
CA ASP A 42 2.49 1.73 2.55
C ASP A 42 2.48 2.81 3.66
N ALA A 43 2.66 2.41 4.92
CA ALA A 43 2.67 3.32 6.08
C ALA A 43 3.85 4.29 6.07
N SER A 44 5.06 3.78 5.89
CA SER A 44 6.30 4.59 5.92
C SER A 44 6.36 5.54 4.73
N TRP A 45 5.88 5.11 3.56
CA TRP A 45 5.79 5.92 2.35
C TRP A 45 4.80 7.07 2.53
N ALA A 46 3.59 6.78 3.02
CA ALA A 46 2.57 7.81 3.23
C ALA A 46 3.03 8.86 4.25
N MET A 47 3.64 8.42 5.35
CA MET A 47 4.13 9.31 6.41
C MET A 47 5.40 10.09 6.04
N ALA A 48 6.21 9.57 5.12
CA ALA A 48 7.40 10.26 4.63
C ALA A 48 7.07 11.38 3.63
N ALA A 49 5.87 11.43 3.06
CA ALA A 49 5.48 12.44 2.08
C ALA A 49 5.42 13.84 2.73
N ARG A 50 6.13 14.81 2.16
CA ARG A 50 6.20 16.19 2.68
C ARG A 50 5.15 17.14 2.10
N GLY A 51 4.34 16.68 1.15
CA GLY A 51 3.28 17.48 0.50
C GLY A 51 3.76 18.39 -0.65
N ASP A 52 5.07 18.60 -0.80
CA ASP A 52 5.71 19.36 -1.89
C ASP A 52 6.22 18.45 -3.03
N GLY A 53 5.77 17.19 -3.05
CA GLY A 53 6.26 16.15 -3.97
C GLY A 53 7.60 15.51 -3.56
N ARG A 54 8.18 15.91 -2.42
CA ARG A 54 9.38 15.29 -1.85
C ARG A 54 9.05 14.34 -0.71
N TYR A 55 9.99 13.45 -0.43
CA TYR A 55 9.92 12.47 0.65
C TYR A 55 11.05 12.67 1.66
N ASP A 56 10.73 12.48 2.95
CA ASP A 56 11.72 12.32 4.01
C ASP A 56 12.35 10.92 3.94
N ARG A 57 13.60 10.88 3.49
CA ARG A 57 14.35 9.62 3.33
C ARG A 57 14.71 8.99 4.66
N GLU A 58 15.17 9.79 5.62
CA GLU A 58 15.61 9.27 6.92
C GLU A 58 14.43 8.67 7.67
N TYR A 59 13.28 9.37 7.61
CA TYR A 59 12.03 8.84 8.12
C TYR A 59 11.65 7.53 7.41
N LEU A 60 11.64 7.52 6.06
CA LEU A 60 11.26 6.36 5.26
C LEU A 60 12.12 5.13 5.59
N PHE A 61 13.45 5.27 5.53
CA PHE A 61 14.36 4.15 5.76
C PHE A 61 14.38 3.72 7.23
N GLY A 62 14.33 4.66 8.17
CA GLY A 62 14.28 4.35 9.60
C GLY A 62 13.02 3.56 9.96
N HIS A 63 11.84 4.01 9.53
CA HIS A 63 10.58 3.33 9.82
C HIS A 63 10.45 2.00 9.11
N SER A 64 10.82 1.93 7.82
CA SER A 64 10.81 0.66 7.09
C SER A 64 11.80 -0.35 7.67
N GLY A 65 12.94 0.10 8.21
CA GLY A 65 13.88 -0.76 8.94
C GLY A 65 13.27 -1.36 10.21
N ILE A 66 12.63 -0.54 11.05
CA ILE A 66 11.93 -1.02 12.25
C ILE A 66 10.83 -2.00 11.90
N GLN A 67 10.00 -1.67 10.89
CA GLN A 67 8.93 -2.55 10.41
C GLN A 67 9.47 -3.88 9.91
N TYR A 68 10.59 -3.87 9.17
CA TYR A 68 11.22 -5.09 8.69
C TYR A 68 11.70 -5.98 9.84
N VAL A 69 12.35 -5.40 10.85
CA VAL A 69 12.76 -6.15 12.05
C VAL A 69 11.56 -6.75 12.76
N LEU A 70 10.50 -5.96 13.00
CA LEU A 70 9.27 -6.46 13.63
C LEU A 70 8.58 -7.54 12.80
N TRP A 71 8.59 -7.41 11.47
CA TRP A 71 8.06 -8.40 10.54
C TRP A 71 8.80 -9.73 10.64
N VAL A 72 10.14 -9.69 10.61
CA VAL A 72 10.98 -10.88 10.74
C VAL A 72 10.78 -11.53 12.11
N LEU A 73 10.81 -10.74 13.19
CA LEU A 73 10.58 -11.24 14.54
C LEU A 73 9.19 -11.87 14.68
N GLY A 74 8.14 -11.20 14.18
CA GLY A 74 6.78 -11.73 14.19
C GLY A 74 6.65 -13.02 13.38
N THR A 75 7.35 -13.13 12.25
CA THR A 75 7.40 -14.36 11.44
C THR A 75 8.07 -15.49 12.20
N VAL A 76 9.23 -15.22 12.81
CA VAL A 76 9.97 -16.19 13.63
C VAL A 76 9.10 -16.67 14.80
N VAL A 77 8.48 -15.74 15.53
CA VAL A 77 7.53 -16.08 16.61
C VAL A 77 6.38 -16.93 16.07
N GLY A 78 5.80 -16.56 14.93
CA GLY A 78 4.70 -17.30 14.30
C GLY A 78 5.05 -18.72 13.85
N VAL A 79 6.34 -19.03 13.60
CA VAL A 79 6.79 -20.41 13.32
C VAL A 79 6.78 -21.27 14.58
N PHE A 80 7.08 -20.69 15.75
CA PHE A 80 7.18 -21.43 17.01
C PHE A 80 5.91 -21.42 17.85
N VAL A 81 5.03 -20.43 17.64
CA VAL A 81 3.75 -20.33 18.33
C VAL A 81 2.69 -21.15 17.56
N PRO A 82 1.90 -22.00 18.23
CA PRO A 82 0.82 -22.74 17.57
C PRO A 82 -0.19 -21.79 16.93
N ALA A 83 -0.85 -22.25 15.86
CA ALA A 83 -1.81 -21.44 15.12
C ALA A 83 -2.87 -20.83 16.05
N LEU A 84 -2.84 -19.50 16.18
CA LEU A 84 -3.85 -18.74 16.90
C LEU A 84 -5.09 -18.58 16.00
N ASP A 85 -6.27 -18.60 16.61
CA ASP A 85 -7.50 -18.23 15.90
C ASP A 85 -7.49 -16.72 15.62
N THR A 86 -7.05 -16.36 14.42
CA THR A 86 -6.92 -14.96 13.99
C THR A 86 -8.25 -14.23 13.93
N ARG A 87 -9.37 -14.94 13.70
CA ARG A 87 -10.71 -14.35 13.68
C ARG A 87 -11.20 -14.06 15.08
N ALA A 88 -10.98 -14.99 16.02
CA ALA A 88 -11.33 -14.76 17.43
C ALA A 88 -10.56 -13.55 18.01
N LEU A 89 -9.33 -13.33 17.54
CA LEU A 89 -8.49 -12.18 17.91
C LEU A 89 -8.78 -10.91 17.08
N GLY A 90 -9.66 -10.97 16.07
CA GLY A 90 -9.97 -9.84 15.18
C GLY A 90 -8.81 -9.38 14.30
N LEU A 91 -7.77 -10.21 14.13
CA LEU A 91 -6.57 -9.86 13.36
C LEU A 91 -6.84 -9.72 11.86
N ASP A 92 -7.93 -10.33 11.36
CA ASP A 92 -8.39 -10.20 9.98
C ASP A 92 -8.95 -8.80 9.65
N ALA A 93 -9.44 -8.07 10.66
CA ALA A 93 -9.97 -6.72 10.49
C ALA A 93 -8.91 -5.61 10.59
N VAL A 94 -7.70 -5.92 11.08
CA VAL A 94 -6.65 -4.92 11.35
C VAL A 94 -6.24 -4.15 10.09
N PHE A 95 -5.94 -4.85 9.00
CA PHE A 95 -5.54 -4.21 7.75
C PHE A 95 -6.66 -3.37 7.11
N PRO A 96 -7.90 -3.87 6.95
CA PRO A 96 -9.02 -3.05 6.50
C PRO A 96 -9.24 -1.79 7.36
N ALA A 97 -9.19 -1.93 8.69
CA ALA A 97 -9.36 -0.80 9.60
C ALA A 97 -8.24 0.25 9.45
N PHE A 98 -6.98 -0.21 9.30
CA PHE A 98 -5.83 0.66 9.06
C PHE A 98 -5.99 1.49 7.78
N PHE A 99 -6.32 0.85 6.64
CA PHE A 99 -6.52 1.56 5.38
C PHE A 99 -7.75 2.46 5.40
N LEU A 100 -8.81 2.05 6.09
CA LEU A 100 -9.99 2.89 6.27
C LEU A 100 -9.66 4.16 7.08
N ALA A 101 -8.85 4.04 8.13
CA ALA A 101 -8.39 5.18 8.92
C ALA A 101 -7.57 6.17 8.07
N ILE A 102 -6.66 5.66 7.22
CA ILE A 102 -5.91 6.49 6.27
C ILE A 102 -6.85 7.16 5.27
N LEU A 103 -7.79 6.42 4.69
CA LEU A 103 -8.75 6.94 3.73
C LEU A 103 -9.57 8.08 4.32
N VAL A 104 -10.07 7.91 5.55
CA VAL A 104 -10.81 8.95 6.28
C VAL A 104 -9.95 10.21 6.47
N ALA A 105 -8.66 10.07 6.77
CA ALA A 105 -7.75 11.20 6.91
C ALA A 105 -7.44 11.92 5.57
N GLU A 106 -7.53 11.22 4.43
CA GLU A 106 -7.20 11.73 3.11
C GLU A 106 -8.40 12.35 2.36
N VAL A 107 -9.62 11.94 2.68
CA VAL A 107 -10.85 12.49 2.11
C VAL A 107 -11.13 13.88 2.68
N ARG A 108 -10.61 14.90 1.99
CA ARG A 108 -10.73 16.31 2.41
C ARG A 108 -11.82 17.12 1.70
N ASP A 109 -12.43 16.55 0.66
CA ASP A 109 -13.45 17.22 -0.14
C ASP A 109 -14.44 16.21 -0.76
N ARG A 110 -15.56 16.73 -1.29
CA ARG A 110 -16.64 15.92 -1.89
C ARG A 110 -16.19 15.17 -3.15
N LEU A 111 -15.20 15.69 -3.89
CA LEU A 111 -14.67 15.03 -5.08
C LEU A 111 -13.89 13.77 -4.67
N ARG A 112 -12.97 13.89 -3.70
CA ARG A 112 -12.21 12.77 -3.13
C ARG A 112 -13.13 11.71 -2.52
N LEU A 113 -14.20 12.13 -1.84
CA LEU A 113 -15.21 11.22 -1.33
C LEU A 113 -15.91 10.45 -2.46
N GLY A 114 -16.34 11.15 -3.52
CA GLY A 114 -16.98 10.51 -4.67
C GLY A 114 -16.07 9.49 -5.37
N VAL A 115 -14.79 9.84 -5.54
CA VAL A 115 -13.76 8.94 -6.09
C VAL A 115 -13.54 7.72 -5.20
N ALA A 116 -13.46 7.92 -3.87
CA ALA A 116 -13.31 6.83 -2.92
C ALA A 116 -14.50 5.86 -2.96
N VAL A 117 -15.73 6.39 -2.98
CA VAL A 117 -16.97 5.57 -3.07
C VAL A 117 -17.03 4.81 -4.39
N ALA A 118 -16.71 5.46 -5.52
CA ALA A 118 -16.68 4.81 -6.83
C ALA A 118 -15.66 3.67 -6.88
N GLY A 119 -14.44 3.90 -6.36
CA GLY A 119 -13.41 2.87 -6.26
C GLY A 119 -13.84 1.71 -5.35
N ALA A 120 -14.45 2.00 -4.21
CA ALA A 120 -14.97 0.97 -3.29
C ALA A 120 -16.08 0.13 -3.94
N ALA A 121 -17.05 0.77 -4.61
CA ALA A 121 -18.13 0.07 -5.31
C ALA A 121 -17.58 -0.85 -6.42
N ALA A 122 -16.63 -0.35 -7.21
CA ALA A 122 -16.00 -1.14 -8.27
C ALA A 122 -15.22 -2.34 -7.69
N ALA A 123 -14.47 -2.14 -6.62
CA ALA A 123 -13.74 -3.22 -5.95
C ALA A 123 -14.72 -4.29 -5.43
N LEU A 124 -15.75 -3.90 -4.69
CA LEU A 124 -16.74 -4.82 -4.09
C LEU A 124 -17.48 -5.63 -5.16
N ALA A 125 -17.81 -5.02 -6.30
CA ALA A 125 -18.43 -5.72 -7.42
C ALA A 125 -17.49 -6.78 -8.04
N LEU A 126 -16.18 -6.56 -8.02
CA LEU A 126 -15.18 -7.45 -8.59
C LEU A 126 -14.71 -8.56 -7.65
N VAL A 127 -14.78 -8.36 -6.33
CA VAL A 127 -14.35 -9.36 -5.32
C VAL A 127 -14.84 -10.79 -5.60
N PRO A 128 -16.12 -11.06 -5.94
CA PRO A 128 -16.59 -12.44 -6.11
C PRO A 128 -16.11 -13.13 -7.39
N VAL A 129 -15.65 -12.38 -8.39
CA VAL A 129 -15.41 -12.89 -9.75
C VAL A 129 -13.98 -12.68 -10.25
N ALA A 130 -13.24 -11.74 -9.66
CA ALA A 130 -11.93 -11.34 -10.13
C ALA A 130 -10.78 -12.04 -9.38
N PRO A 131 -9.62 -12.26 -10.03
CA PRO A 131 -8.42 -12.70 -9.35
C PRO A 131 -7.97 -11.72 -8.25
N PRO A 132 -7.31 -12.20 -7.18
CA PRO A 132 -6.76 -11.32 -6.16
C PRO A 132 -5.82 -10.27 -6.75
N GLY A 133 -5.98 -9.01 -6.33
CA GLY A 133 -5.23 -7.86 -6.82
C GLY A 133 -5.91 -7.07 -7.95
N LEU A 134 -6.75 -7.71 -8.77
CA LEU A 134 -7.49 -6.98 -9.82
C LEU A 134 -8.52 -5.97 -9.27
N PRO A 135 -9.32 -6.29 -8.22
CA PRO A 135 -10.21 -5.29 -7.62
C PRO A 135 -9.48 -4.03 -7.15
N VAL A 136 -8.26 -4.19 -6.62
CA VAL A 136 -7.42 -3.09 -6.13
C VAL A 136 -6.93 -2.21 -7.29
N LEU A 137 -6.51 -2.83 -8.40
CA LEU A 137 -6.11 -2.11 -9.60
C LEU A 137 -7.24 -1.27 -10.19
N VAL A 138 -8.44 -1.85 -10.29
CA VAL A 138 -9.63 -1.14 -10.81
C VAL A 138 -10.03 0.00 -9.88
N ALA A 139 -10.00 -0.21 -8.56
CA ALA A 139 -10.23 0.86 -7.59
C ALA A 139 -9.19 1.98 -7.71
N GLY A 140 -7.92 1.63 -7.91
CA GLY A 140 -6.84 2.59 -8.15
C GLY A 140 -7.04 3.39 -9.45
N ALA A 141 -7.55 2.76 -10.51
CA ALA A 141 -7.87 3.45 -11.75
C ALA A 141 -8.97 4.51 -11.57
N ALA A 142 -9.95 4.27 -10.68
CA ALA A 142 -10.95 5.28 -10.35
C ALA A 142 -10.32 6.54 -9.73
N ALA A 143 -9.20 6.41 -9.01
CA ALA A 143 -8.45 7.55 -8.47
C ALA A 143 -7.88 8.45 -9.58
N LEU A 144 -7.60 7.92 -10.78
CA LEU A 144 -7.13 8.71 -11.92
C LEU A 144 -8.20 9.69 -12.41
N ILE A 145 -9.48 9.37 -12.25
CA ILE A 145 -10.60 10.25 -12.60
C ILE A 145 -10.62 11.49 -11.69
N GLY A 146 -10.12 11.36 -10.46
CA GLY A 146 -9.99 12.44 -9.49
C GLY A 146 -8.76 13.34 -9.67
N LEU A 147 -7.83 13.00 -10.58
CA LEU A 147 -6.64 13.80 -10.83
C LEU A 147 -7.02 15.11 -11.53
N ARG A 148 -7.19 16.17 -10.73
CA ARG A 148 -7.12 17.55 -11.25
C ARG A 148 -5.65 17.91 -11.37
N VAL A 149 -5.21 18.25 -12.59
CA VAL A 149 -3.92 18.89 -12.82
C VAL A 149 -3.87 20.15 -11.93
N PRO A 150 -2.91 20.29 -11.01
CA PRO A 150 -2.70 21.56 -10.31
C PRO A 150 -2.38 22.60 -11.38
N ARG A 151 -3.14 23.69 -11.43
CA ARG A 151 -2.79 24.87 -12.21
C ARG A 151 -1.75 25.68 -11.47
#